data_AF-A0A972UU01-F1
#
_entry.id   AF-A0A972UU01-F1
#
_cell.length_a   1.000
_cell.length_b   1.000
_cell.length_c   1.000
_cell.angle_alpha   90.00
_cell.angle_beta   90.00
_cell.angle_gamma   90.00
#
_symmetry.space_group_name_H-M   'P 1'
#
loop_
_entity.id
_entity.type
_entity.pdbx_description
1 polymer ?
#
loop_
_entity_poly.entity_id
_entity_poly.type
_entity_poly.pdbx_seq_one_letter_code
_entity_poly.pdbx_strand_id
1 'polypeptide(L)' 'MNYIWIIIIVLYIVLAHLIAQYIGAKREIGYGKSIFWSILFSPIIGFIITILSKQTDKQ' A
#
# COMPACT_ATOMS: atom_id res chain seq x y z
N MET A 1 -2.66 25.09 -16.92
CA MET A 1 -3.10 23.70 -16.69
C MET A 1 -3.05 23.43 -15.19
N ASN A 2 -4.10 22.83 -14.62
CA ASN A 2 -4.19 22.63 -13.19
C ASN A 2 -3.41 21.36 -12.78
N TYR A 3 -2.17 21.52 -12.30
CA TYR A 3 -1.28 20.41 -11.95
C TYR A 3 -1.68 19.65 -10.68
N ILE A 4 -2.73 20.13 -9.99
CA ILE A 4 -3.29 19.53 -8.78
C ILE A 4 -3.58 18.03 -8.97
N TRP A 5 -4.10 17.63 -10.12
CA TRP A 5 -4.38 16.22 -10.41
C TRP A 5 -3.13 15.34 -10.48
N ILE A 6 -2.04 15.86 -11.04
CA ILE A 6 -0.77 15.15 -11.15
C ILE A 6 -0.17 14.96 -9.76
N ILE A 7 -0.23 15.99 -8.92
CA ILE A 7 0.24 15.93 -7.53
C ILE A 7 -0.53 14.87 -6.74
N ILE A 8 -1.86 14.82 -6.88
CA ILE A 8 -2.70 13.82 -6.20
C ILE A 8 -2.33 12.41 -6.62
N ILE A 9 -2.15 12.14 -7.93
CA ILE A 9 -1.80 10.81 -8.44
C ILE A 9 -0.42 10.38 -7.94
N VAL A 10 0.57 11.28 -7.97
CA VAL A 10 1.91 10.99 -7.46
C VAL A 10 1.87 10.68 -5.96
N LEU A 11 1.17 11.50 -5.18
CA LEU A 11 1.03 11.29 -3.74
C LEU A 11 0.38 9.94 -3.43
N TYR A 12 -0.64 9.57 -4.21
CA TYR A 12 -1.37 8.31 -4.09
C TYR A 12 -0.46 7.09 -4.31
N ILE A 13 0.36 7.12 -5.37
CA ILE A 13 1.30 6.03 -5.67
C ILE A 13 2.39 5.92 -4.60
N VAL A 14 2.93 7.06 -4.14
CA VAL A 14 3.94 7.08 -3.07
C VAL A 14 3.39 6.52 -1.77
N LEU A 15 2.16 6.88 -1.39
CA LEU A 15 1.47 6.34 -0.22
C LEU A 15 1.27 4.83 -0.34
N ALA A 16 0.76 4.34 -1.48
CA ALA A 16 0.59 2.91 -1.71
C ALA A 16 1.92 2.15 -1.62
N HIS A 17 2.99 2.72 -2.17
CA HIS A 17 4.34 2.15 -2.10
C HIS A 17 4.87 2.09 -0.66
N LEU A 18 4.73 3.18 0.11
CA LEU A 18 5.13 3.24 1.52
C LEU A 18 4.39 2.19 2.36
N ILE A 19 3.08 2.06 2.17
CA ILE A 19 2.26 1.07 2.89
C ILE A 19 2.76 -0.34 2.58
N ALA A 20 2.99 -0.66 1.30
CA ALA A 20 3.47 -1.98 0.92
C ALA A 20 4.91 -2.26 1.37
N GLN A 21 5.80 -1.27 1.34
CA GLN A 21 7.20 -1.44 1.71
C GLN A 21 7.39 -1.53 3.23
N TYR A 22 6.76 -0.64 4.00
CA TYR A 22 6.95 -0.60 5.45
C TYR A 22 6.09 -1.62 6.19
N ILE A 23 4.88 -1.89 5.70
CA ILE A 23 3.88 -2.71 6.39
C ILE A 23 3.70 -4.04 5.66
N GLY A 24 3.49 -4.00 4.34
CA GLY A 24 3.30 -5.21 3.52
C GLY A 24 4.50 -6.15 3.51
N ALA A 25 5.72 -5.62 3.45
CA ALA A 25 6.94 -6.42 3.42
C ALA A 25 7.23 -7.14 4.75
N LYS A 26 6.65 -6.68 5.86
CA LYS A 26 6.77 -7.29 7.20
C LYS A 26 5.62 -8.27 7.51
N ARG A 27 4.72 -8.51 6.56
CA ARG A 27 3.50 -9.30 6.74
C ARG A 27 3.40 -10.41 5.71
N GLU A 28 2.63 -11.45 6.01
CA GLU A 28 2.51 -12.65 5.15
C GLU A 28 1.93 -12.33 3.76
N ILE A 29 1.18 -11.24 3.65
CA ILE A 29 0.69 -10.70 2.36
C ILE A 29 1.85 -10.38 1.40
N GLY A 30 2.98 -9.91 1.92
CA GLY A 30 4.14 -9.49 1.14
C GLY A 30 3.90 -8.20 0.35
N TYR A 31 5.00 -7.61 -0.12
CA TYR A 31 4.99 -6.33 -0.86
C TYR A 31 4.11 -6.36 -2.11
N GLY A 32 4.21 -7.42 -2.91
CA GLY A 32 3.48 -7.53 -4.18
C GLY A 32 1.97 -7.54 -4.02
N LYS A 33 1.44 -8.29 -3.03
CA LYS A 33 0.00 -8.33 -2.78
C LYS A 33 -0.47 -7.03 -2.11
N SER A 34 0.31 -6.44 -1.20
CA SER A 34 -0.06 -5.15 -0.59
C SER A 34 -0.20 -4.03 -1.63
N ILE A 35 0.71 -3.91 -2.60
CA ILE A 35 0.56 -2.94 -3.70
C ILE A 35 -0.66 -3.25 -4.55
N PHE A 36 -0.88 -4.53 -4.89
CA PHE A 36 -2.02 -4.94 -5.69
C PHE A 36 -3.35 -4.52 -5.02
N TRP A 37 -3.50 -4.78 -3.72
CA TRP A 37 -4.69 -4.38 -2.96
C TRP A 37 -4.82 -2.86 -2.78
N SER A 38 -3.70 -2.14 -2.60
CA SER A 38 -3.70 -0.67 -2.50
C SER A 38 -4.04 0.03 -3.82
N ILE A 39 -3.66 -0.54 -4.97
CA ILE A 39 -4.01 0.01 -6.29
C ILE A 39 -5.45 -0.36 -6.67
N LEU A 40 -5.88 -1.59 -6.40
CA LEU A 40 -7.18 -2.12 -6.82
C LEU A 40 -8.37 -1.44 -6.13
N PHE A 41 -8.28 -1.17 -4.82
CA PHE A 41 -9.39 -0.61 -4.04
C PHE A 41 -9.14 0.84 -3.66
N SER A 42 -8.12 1.07 -2.84
CA SER A 42 -7.55 2.37 -2.50
C SER A 42 -6.35 2.11 -1.58
N PRO A 43 -5.39 3.02 -1.43
CA PRO A 43 -4.29 2.90 -0.48
C PRO A 43 -4.83 2.72 0.94
N ILE A 44 -5.98 3.31 1.27
CA ILE A 44 -6.66 3.15 2.56
C ILE A 44 -7.14 1.70 2.74
N ILE A 45 -7.85 1.13 1.76
CA ILE A 45 -8.36 -0.23 1.83
C ILE A 45 -7.20 -1.24 1.79
N GLY A 46 -6.21 -1.02 0.93
CA GLY A 46 -5.00 -1.84 0.86
C GLY A 46 -4.18 -1.79 2.15
N PHE A 47 -4.15 -0.64 2.85
CA PHE A 47 -3.55 -0.51 4.17
C PHE A 47 -4.30 -1.34 5.22
N ILE A 48 -5.64 -1.26 5.26
CA ILE A 48 -6.46 -2.04 6.18
C ILE A 48 -6.24 -3.54 5.94
N ILE A 49 -6.29 -3.99 4.68
CA ILE A 49 -6.07 -5.41 4.33
C ILE A 49 -4.65 -5.85 4.68
N THR A 50 -3.67 -4.98 4.45
CA THR A 50 -2.28 -5.23 4.84
C THR A 50 -2.15 -5.35 6.35
N ILE A 51 -2.82 -4.52 7.16
CA ILE A 51 -2.80 -4.59 8.63
C ILE A 51 -3.61 -5.76 9.19
N LEU A 52 -4.64 -6.21 8.49
CA LEU A 52 -5.38 -7.42 8.89
C LEU A 52 -4.62 -8.70 8.52
N SER A 53 -3.73 -8.64 7.53
CA SER A 53 -2.84 -9.76 7.22
C SER A 53 -1.93 -10.06 8.40
N LYS A 54 -1.82 -11.34 8.77
CA LYS A 54 -0.98 -11.80 9.87
C LYS A 54 0.45 -11.26 9.70
N GLN A 55 1.00 -10.73 10.79
CA GLN A 55 2.41 -10.36 10.81
C GLN A 55 3.21 -11.62 10.51
N THR A 56 4.11 -11.49 9.52
CA THR A 56 5.13 -12.50 9.31
C THR A 56 6.04 -12.37 10.52
N ASP A 57 5.76 -13.20 11.52
CA ASP A 57 6.69 -13.55 12.57
C ASP A 57 7.79 -14.36 11.87
N LYS A 58 8.72 -13.65 11.23
CA LYS A 58 10.05 -14.19 11.04
C LYS A 58 10.62 -14.22 12.44
N GLN A 59 10.50 -15.39 13.08
CA GLN A 59 11.26 -15.76 14.27
C GLN A 59 12.73 -15.32 14.15
#